data_AF-A0A1S6HBK8-F1
#
_entry.id   AF-A0A1S6HBK8-F1
#
_cell.length_a   1.000
_cell.length_b   1.000
_cell.length_c   1.000
_cell.angle_alpha   90.00
_cell.angle_beta   90.00
_cell.angle_gamma   90.00
#
_symmetry.space_group_name_H-M   'P 1'
#
loop_
_entity.id
_entity.type
_entity.pdbx_description
1 polymer ?
#
loop_
_entity_poly.entity_id
_entity_poly.type
_entity_poly.pdbx_seq_one_letter_code
_entity_poly.pdbx_strand_id
1 'polypeptide(L)'
;MNNLSNYSWRDIDTILKEELQNKDSIAIFAVIGSKDINHDIDIIAIKNPEIKSSEYVSQIHELLDNTNNRLNDKYGKKLIRFSCFNNQEEALHLGKYDNGDLALHLMTYPSYQQMILDWTPDINSNANMEEILKKSTILKGDLNSIDYLKTQERGKHANIYQKINDCDITNSNYEDKLCLKKMNELFRYIGKNIRLGKEYSAKTLLESRKILYEILDKMDTT
;
A
#
# COMPACT_ATOMS: atom_id res chain seq x y z
N MET A 1 -10.98 -24.69 -17.86
CA MET A 1 -10.15 -23.51 -17.51
C MET A 1 -8.95 -24.04 -16.75
N ASN A 2 -7.76 -23.92 -17.32
CA ASN A 2 -6.54 -24.39 -16.67
C ASN A 2 -6.17 -23.38 -15.57
N ASN A 3 -5.82 -23.86 -14.37
CA ASN A 3 -5.21 -23.02 -13.34
C ASN A 3 -3.94 -22.40 -13.92
N LEU A 4 -3.93 -21.07 -14.10
CA LEU A 4 -2.80 -20.34 -14.68
C LEU A 4 -1.71 -20.04 -13.65
N SER A 5 -2.07 -19.97 -12.36
CA SER A 5 -1.11 -19.88 -11.25
C SER A 5 -0.74 -21.27 -10.73
N ASN A 6 0.55 -21.47 -10.42
CA ASN A 6 1.07 -22.67 -9.75
C ASN A 6 1.05 -22.56 -8.21
N TYR A 7 0.46 -21.51 -7.66
CA TYR A 7 0.22 -21.29 -6.24
C TYR A 7 -1.27 -21.04 -5.98
N SER A 8 -1.67 -21.12 -4.72
CA SER A 8 -3.04 -20.90 -4.25
C SER A 8 -3.16 -19.68 -3.33
N TRP A 9 -4.38 -19.20 -3.08
CA TRP A 9 -4.61 -18.18 -2.05
C TRP A 9 -4.03 -18.59 -0.68
N ARG A 10 -4.09 -19.87 -0.32
CA ARG A 10 -3.53 -20.37 0.95
C ARG A 10 -2.02 -20.17 1.04
N ASP A 11 -1.31 -20.32 -0.07
CA ASP A 11 0.13 -20.05 -0.13
C ASP A 11 0.41 -18.56 0.10
N ILE A 12 -0.36 -17.69 -0.56
CA ILE A 12 -0.22 -16.22 -0.42
C ILE A 12 -0.55 -15.76 0.99
N ASP A 13 -1.66 -16.24 1.56
CA ASP A 13 -2.09 -16.00 2.94
C ASP A 13 -0.99 -16.38 3.93
N THR A 14 -0.34 -17.52 3.72
CA THR A 14 0.76 -18.00 4.57
C THR A 14 1.97 -17.06 4.47
N ILE A 15 2.40 -16.71 3.25
CA ILE A 15 3.52 -15.79 3.04
C ILE A 15 3.25 -14.45 3.72
N LEU A 16 2.08 -13.84 3.46
CA LEU A 16 1.71 -12.55 4.02
C LEU A 16 1.67 -12.58 5.56
N LYS A 17 1.04 -13.60 6.16
CA LYS A 17 0.97 -13.73 7.61
C LYS A 17 2.33 -13.84 8.27
N GLU A 18 3.25 -14.60 7.69
CA GLU A 18 4.62 -14.74 8.21
C GLU A 18 5.38 -13.42 8.14
N GLU A 19 5.32 -12.72 7.00
CA GLU A 19 5.99 -11.42 6.85
C GLU A 19 5.41 -10.35 7.79
N LEU A 20 4.10 -10.41 8.10
CA LEU A 20 3.40 -9.46 8.97
C LEU A 20 3.74 -9.61 10.46
N GLN A 21 4.30 -10.74 10.91
CA GLN A 21 4.52 -11.03 12.34
C GLN A 21 5.37 -9.95 13.03
N ASN A 22 6.38 -9.42 12.33
CA ASN A 22 7.34 -8.45 12.88
C ASN A 22 7.10 -7.02 12.39
N LYS A 23 5.90 -6.71 11.90
CA LYS A 23 5.58 -5.40 11.30
C LYS A 23 4.67 -4.56 12.19
N ASP A 24 5.23 -3.99 13.25
CA ASP A 24 4.46 -3.28 14.30
C ASP A 24 3.86 -1.94 13.85
N SER A 25 4.34 -1.40 12.73
CA SER A 25 3.80 -0.16 12.16
C SER A 25 2.45 -0.36 11.45
N ILE A 26 2.06 -1.61 11.19
CA ILE A 26 0.81 -1.99 10.52
C ILE A 26 -0.18 -2.45 11.59
N ALA A 27 -1.22 -1.65 11.87
CA ALA A 27 -2.23 -2.01 12.86
C ALA A 27 -3.25 -3.03 12.32
N ILE A 28 -3.78 -2.76 11.12
CA ILE A 28 -4.69 -3.66 10.41
C ILE A 28 -4.08 -3.99 9.06
N PHE A 29 -4.10 -5.27 8.70
CA PHE A 29 -3.86 -5.74 7.33
C PHE A 29 -4.94 -6.76 6.99
N ALA A 30 -5.82 -6.45 6.04
CA ALA A 30 -7.01 -7.25 5.78
C ALA A 30 -7.29 -7.38 4.29
N VAL A 31 -7.85 -8.54 3.93
CA VAL A 31 -8.31 -8.82 2.57
C VAL A 31 -9.76 -8.42 2.42
N ILE A 32 -10.03 -7.49 1.50
CA ILE A 32 -11.31 -6.81 1.35
C ILE A 32 -11.85 -7.01 -0.07
N GLY A 33 -12.71 -8.01 -0.26
CA GLY A 33 -13.26 -8.31 -1.58
C GLY A 33 -12.52 -9.47 -2.26
N SER A 34 -11.83 -9.20 -3.37
CA SER A 34 -11.24 -10.25 -4.20
C SER A 34 -10.10 -10.98 -3.51
N LYS A 35 -10.08 -12.31 -3.68
CA LYS A 35 -8.99 -13.24 -3.34
C LYS A 35 -8.56 -14.05 -4.57
N ASP A 36 -8.94 -13.58 -5.75
CA ASP A 36 -8.71 -14.31 -6.98
C ASP A 36 -7.28 -14.07 -7.46
N ILE A 37 -6.40 -15.02 -7.14
CA ILE A 37 -5.00 -15.02 -7.59
C ILE A 37 -4.83 -14.95 -9.11
N ASN A 38 -5.89 -15.21 -9.90
CA ASN A 38 -5.86 -15.06 -11.35
C ASN A 38 -6.29 -13.66 -11.83
N HIS A 39 -6.80 -12.81 -10.95
CA HIS A 39 -7.17 -11.43 -11.25
C HIS A 39 -6.35 -10.48 -10.37
N ASP A 40 -6.70 -10.42 -9.10
CA ASP A 40 -6.08 -9.59 -8.09
C ASP A 40 -6.51 -10.00 -6.67
N ILE A 41 -5.77 -9.50 -5.70
CA ILE A 41 -6.12 -9.57 -4.30
C ILE A 41 -6.24 -8.16 -3.76
N ASP A 42 -7.41 -7.84 -3.21
CA ASP A 42 -7.71 -6.55 -2.63
C ASP A 42 -7.31 -6.51 -1.16
N ILE A 43 -6.37 -5.64 -0.83
CA ILE A 43 -5.84 -5.50 0.53
C ILE A 43 -6.01 -4.07 1.01
N ILE A 44 -6.42 -3.97 2.27
CA ILE A 44 -6.33 -2.75 3.05
C ILE A 44 -5.27 -2.87 4.14
N ALA A 45 -4.46 -1.84 4.28
CA ALA A 45 -3.50 -1.68 5.37
C ALA A 45 -3.74 -0.35 6.09
N ILE A 46 -3.78 -0.37 7.42
CA ILE A 46 -3.97 0.83 8.24
C ILE A 46 -2.77 0.97 9.18
N LYS A 47 -2.18 2.16 9.19
CA LYS A 47 -1.05 2.52 10.04
C LYS A 47 -1.39 2.39 11.53
N ASN A 48 -0.42 1.94 12.32
CA ASN A 48 -0.43 2.11 13.77
C ASN A 48 -0.23 3.60 14.14
N PRO A 49 -1.20 4.25 14.82
CA PRO A 49 -1.19 5.69 15.08
C PRO A 49 0.02 6.18 15.86
N GLU A 50 0.63 5.31 16.66
CA GLU A 50 1.79 5.65 17.51
C GLU A 50 3.12 5.62 16.74
N ILE A 51 3.09 5.11 15.50
CA ILE A 51 4.28 4.92 14.67
C ILE A 51 4.34 5.98 13.57
N LYS A 52 5.57 6.38 13.25
CA LYS A 52 5.84 7.33 12.17
C LYS A 52 5.42 6.78 10.81
N SER A 53 4.95 7.68 9.96
CA SER A 53 4.53 7.39 8.60
C SER A 53 5.65 6.84 7.72
N SER A 54 6.90 7.29 7.90
CA SER A 54 8.04 6.70 7.19
C SER A 54 8.26 5.23 7.55
N GLU A 55 8.17 4.88 8.83
CA GLU A 55 8.38 3.52 9.31
C GLU A 55 7.25 2.60 8.82
N TYR A 56 6.02 3.09 8.80
CA TYR A 56 4.89 2.39 8.20
C TYR A 56 5.10 2.08 6.72
N VAL A 57 5.41 3.10 5.91
CA VAL A 57 5.65 2.90 4.47
C VAL A 57 6.87 2.00 4.23
N SER A 58 7.93 2.15 5.03
CA SER A 58 9.11 1.28 4.92
C SER A 58 8.78 -0.19 5.19
N GLN A 59 7.97 -0.47 6.21
CA GLN A 59 7.55 -1.84 6.53
C GLN A 59 6.59 -2.42 5.48
N ILE A 60 5.75 -1.59 4.85
CA ILE A 60 4.95 -2.00 3.69
C ILE A 60 5.85 -2.38 2.52
N HIS A 61 6.87 -1.58 2.17
CA HIS A 61 7.80 -1.96 1.10
C HIS A 61 8.53 -3.26 1.42
N GLU A 62 9.02 -3.42 2.63
CA GLU A 62 9.72 -4.63 3.05
C GLU A 62 8.80 -5.87 2.92
N LEU A 63 7.55 -5.76 3.37
CA LEU A 63 6.53 -6.80 3.22
C LEU A 63 6.35 -7.19 1.74
N LEU A 64 6.20 -6.20 0.86
CA LEU A 64 5.96 -6.42 -0.57
C LEU A 64 7.20 -6.98 -1.27
N ASP A 65 8.38 -6.44 -0.98
CA ASP A 65 9.65 -6.85 -1.59
C ASP A 65 9.99 -8.30 -1.14
N ASN A 66 9.76 -8.66 0.14
CA ASN A 66 9.93 -10.03 0.63
C ASN A 66 8.89 -10.99 0.03
N THR A 67 7.63 -10.58 -0.07
CA THR A 67 6.57 -11.38 -0.71
C THR A 67 6.94 -11.67 -2.16
N ASN A 68 7.41 -10.67 -2.90
CA ASN A 68 7.89 -10.82 -4.27
C ASN A 68 9.07 -11.81 -4.37
N ASN A 69 10.06 -11.69 -3.49
CA ASN A 69 11.21 -12.60 -3.48
C ASN A 69 10.78 -14.05 -3.23
N ARG A 70 9.90 -14.27 -2.24
CA ARG A 70 9.38 -15.62 -1.91
C ARG A 70 8.53 -16.21 -3.03
N LEU A 71 7.72 -15.39 -3.70
CA LEU A 71 6.98 -15.81 -4.90
C LEU A 71 7.92 -16.23 -6.02
N ASN A 72 8.95 -15.44 -6.27
CA ASN A 72 9.93 -15.72 -7.30
C ASN A 72 10.72 -17.00 -7.00
N ASP A 73 11.20 -17.15 -5.76
CA ASP A 73 12.01 -18.29 -5.35
C ASP A 73 11.23 -19.61 -5.38
N LYS A 74 9.96 -19.59 -4.96
CA LYS A 74 9.13 -20.80 -4.87
C LYS A 74 8.41 -21.15 -6.17
N TYR A 75 8.00 -20.15 -6.94
CA TYR A 75 7.10 -20.33 -8.07
C TYR A 75 7.62 -19.77 -9.40
N GLY A 76 8.71 -18.99 -9.39
CA GLY A 76 9.21 -18.27 -10.57
C GLY A 76 8.26 -17.16 -11.01
N LYS A 77 7.51 -16.56 -10.07
CA LYS A 77 6.47 -15.56 -10.33
C LYS A 77 6.74 -14.25 -9.61
N LYS A 78 6.19 -13.16 -10.14
CA LYS A 78 6.38 -11.79 -9.64
C LYS A 78 5.12 -11.28 -8.96
N LEU A 79 5.32 -10.31 -8.07
CA LEU A 79 4.29 -9.48 -7.47
C LEU A 79 4.19 -8.17 -8.23
N ILE A 80 3.03 -7.88 -8.82
CA ILE A 80 2.70 -6.58 -9.39
C ILE A 80 1.79 -5.85 -8.40
N ARG A 81 2.19 -4.65 -7.97
CA ARG A 81 1.48 -3.88 -6.95
C ARG A 81 0.84 -2.63 -7.53
N PHE A 82 -0.37 -2.32 -7.12
CA PHE A 82 -1.08 -1.10 -7.50
C PHE A 82 -1.95 -0.62 -6.35
N SER A 83 -2.26 0.68 -6.34
CA SER A 83 -2.92 1.35 -5.22
C SER A 83 -4.35 1.80 -5.53
N CYS A 84 -4.75 1.80 -6.81
CA CYS A 84 -6.12 2.06 -7.22
C CYS A 84 -6.46 1.27 -8.49
N PHE A 85 -7.73 0.90 -8.65
CA PHE A 85 -8.24 0.19 -9.82
C PHE A 85 -7.95 0.92 -11.14
N ASN A 86 -8.03 2.26 -11.16
CA ASN A 86 -7.76 3.03 -12.37
C ASN A 86 -6.32 2.92 -12.87
N ASN A 87 -5.37 2.52 -12.00
CA ASN A 87 -3.97 2.34 -12.35
C ASN A 87 -3.62 0.86 -12.60
N GLN A 88 -4.57 -0.07 -12.47
CA GLN A 88 -4.30 -1.50 -12.56
C GLN A 88 -3.72 -1.87 -13.93
N GLU A 89 -4.37 -1.46 -15.04
CA GLU A 89 -3.88 -1.77 -16.39
C GLU A 89 -2.47 -1.20 -16.64
N GLU A 90 -2.22 0.04 -16.21
CA GLU A 90 -0.90 0.65 -16.31
C GLU A 90 0.14 -0.14 -15.49
N ALA A 91 -0.16 -0.48 -14.23
CA ALA A 91 0.74 -1.23 -13.37
C ALA A 91 1.05 -2.63 -13.94
N LEU A 92 0.04 -3.35 -14.45
CA LEU A 92 0.21 -4.64 -15.10
C LEU A 92 1.09 -4.52 -16.35
N HIS A 93 0.87 -3.49 -17.17
CA HIS A 93 1.67 -3.25 -18.36
C HIS A 93 3.14 -2.96 -18.01
N LEU A 94 3.38 -2.06 -17.07
CA LEU A 94 4.73 -1.65 -16.64
C LEU A 94 5.49 -2.79 -15.96
N GLY A 95 4.79 -3.56 -15.13
CA GLY A 95 5.31 -4.74 -14.45
C GLY A 95 5.60 -5.92 -15.40
N LYS A 96 5.28 -5.78 -16.70
CA LYS A 96 5.38 -6.85 -17.71
C LYS A 96 4.69 -8.11 -17.19
N TYR A 97 3.43 -7.94 -16.77
CA TYR A 97 2.61 -8.99 -16.18
C TYR A 97 2.58 -10.22 -17.09
N ASP A 98 2.91 -11.38 -16.52
CA ASP A 98 2.68 -12.67 -17.15
C ASP A 98 1.47 -13.38 -16.54
N ASN A 99 0.80 -14.22 -17.32
CA ASN A 99 -0.28 -15.05 -16.78
C ASN A 99 0.30 -15.97 -15.69
N GLY A 100 -0.12 -15.71 -14.44
CA GLY A 100 0.34 -16.40 -13.24
C GLY A 100 1.17 -15.52 -12.29
N ASP A 101 1.56 -14.30 -12.67
CA ASP A 101 2.04 -13.29 -11.73
C ASP A 101 0.91 -12.88 -10.76
N LEU A 102 1.28 -12.47 -9.55
CA LEU A 102 0.33 -12.04 -8.54
C LEU A 102 0.08 -10.55 -8.68
N ALA A 103 -1.15 -10.15 -8.99
CA ALA A 103 -1.56 -8.75 -8.90
C ALA A 103 -2.10 -8.47 -7.49
N LEU A 104 -1.57 -7.44 -6.84
CA LEU A 104 -1.93 -7.06 -5.49
C LEU A 104 -2.38 -5.61 -5.46
N HIS A 105 -3.67 -5.42 -5.21
CA HIS A 105 -4.26 -4.11 -5.00
C HIS A 105 -4.08 -3.74 -3.52
N LEU A 106 -3.12 -2.87 -3.23
CA LEU A 106 -2.82 -2.46 -1.87
C LEU A 106 -3.25 -1.01 -1.61
N MET A 107 -4.30 -0.86 -0.82
CA MET A 107 -4.78 0.41 -0.31
C MET A 107 -4.22 0.63 1.10
N THR A 108 -3.26 1.54 1.24
CA THR A 108 -2.69 1.86 2.56
C THR A 108 -3.25 3.17 3.08
N TYR A 109 -3.60 3.23 4.36
CA TYR A 109 -4.14 4.43 4.99
C TYR A 109 -3.33 4.87 6.22
N PRO A 110 -3.07 6.17 6.39
CA PRO A 110 -2.35 6.69 7.56
C PRO A 110 -3.23 6.73 8.81
N SER A 111 -4.55 6.58 8.67
CA SER A 111 -5.52 6.53 9.77
C SER A 111 -6.82 5.87 9.30
N TYR A 112 -7.58 5.31 10.24
CA TYR A 112 -8.92 4.77 9.97
C TYR A 112 -9.88 5.85 9.45
N GLN A 113 -9.81 7.07 10.01
CA GLN A 113 -10.67 8.16 9.57
C GLN A 113 -10.41 8.56 8.11
N GLN A 114 -9.16 8.51 7.63
CA GLN A 114 -8.85 8.74 6.21
C GLN A 114 -9.46 7.66 5.32
N MET A 115 -9.34 6.38 5.72
CA MET A 115 -9.97 5.27 5.00
C MET A 115 -11.48 5.47 4.85
N ILE A 116 -12.17 5.85 5.94
CA ILE A 116 -13.62 6.13 5.88
C ILE A 116 -13.90 7.19 4.83
N LEU A 117 -13.17 8.30 4.84
CA LEU A 117 -13.39 9.41 3.91
C LEU A 117 -13.18 9.00 2.46
N ASP A 118 -12.13 8.24 2.16
CA ASP A 118 -11.82 7.82 0.80
C ASP A 118 -12.87 6.83 0.27
N TRP A 119 -13.46 6.00 1.13
CA TRP A 119 -14.45 5.01 0.73
C TRP A 119 -15.90 5.50 0.82
N THR A 120 -16.19 6.53 1.63
CA THR A 120 -17.56 7.04 1.81
C THR A 120 -18.28 7.33 0.47
N PRO A 121 -17.63 7.88 -0.57
CA PRO A 121 -18.27 8.07 -1.87
C PRO A 121 -18.70 6.77 -2.58
N ASP A 122 -17.97 5.67 -2.34
CA ASP A 122 -18.11 4.41 -3.07
C ASP A 122 -18.93 3.35 -2.31
N ILE A 123 -19.14 3.55 -1.01
CA ILE A 123 -19.97 2.66 -0.21
C ILE A 123 -21.44 3.04 -0.39
N ASN A 124 -22.24 2.13 -0.94
CA ASN A 124 -23.70 2.24 -0.96
C ASN A 124 -24.23 2.60 0.43
N SER A 125 -25.25 3.47 0.49
CA SER A 125 -25.88 4.00 1.73
C SER A 125 -26.22 2.99 2.85
N ASN A 126 -26.22 1.67 2.56
CA ASN A 126 -26.52 0.59 3.51
C ASN A 126 -25.30 -0.19 4.00
N ALA A 127 -24.12 0.01 3.44
CA ALA A 127 -22.88 -0.58 3.94
C ALA A 127 -22.09 0.48 4.72
N ASN A 128 -21.34 0.07 5.72
CA ASN A 128 -20.34 0.92 6.37
C ASN A 128 -18.99 0.17 6.36
N MET A 129 -17.88 0.92 6.35
CA MET A 129 -16.54 0.31 6.32
C MET A 129 -16.28 -0.63 7.50
N GLU A 130 -16.89 -0.34 8.63
CA GLU A 130 -16.78 -1.19 9.81
C GLU A 130 -17.32 -2.60 9.54
N GLU A 131 -18.47 -2.73 8.88
CA GLU A 131 -19.01 -4.03 8.48
C GLU A 131 -18.13 -4.72 7.44
N ILE A 132 -17.57 -3.97 6.49
CA ILE A 132 -16.65 -4.51 5.50
C ILE A 132 -15.44 -5.12 6.20
N LEU A 133 -14.82 -4.38 7.13
CA LEU A 133 -13.68 -4.87 7.90
C LEU A 133 -14.05 -6.03 8.84
N LYS A 134 -15.24 -6.01 9.45
CA LYS A 134 -15.73 -7.12 10.29
C LYS A 134 -15.97 -8.40 9.50
N LYS A 135 -16.31 -8.30 8.21
CA LYS A 135 -16.49 -9.44 7.29
C LYS A 135 -15.21 -9.81 6.55
N SER A 136 -14.20 -8.95 6.58
CA SER A 136 -12.92 -9.13 5.90
C SER A 136 -12.09 -10.25 6.54
N THR A 137 -11.15 -10.79 5.78
CA THR A 137 -10.15 -11.72 6.34
C THR A 137 -8.98 -10.91 6.84
N ILE A 138 -8.93 -10.72 8.16
CA ILE A 138 -7.87 -9.99 8.82
C ILE A 138 -6.64 -10.89 8.95
N LEU A 139 -5.53 -10.46 8.34
CA LEU A 139 -4.23 -11.15 8.41
C LEU A 139 -3.37 -10.64 9.57
N LYS A 140 -3.53 -9.35 9.92
CA LYS A 140 -2.93 -8.73 11.12
C LYS A 140 -3.91 -7.75 11.76
N GLY A 141 -3.93 -7.75 13.09
CA GLY A 141 -4.84 -6.97 13.92
C GLY A 141 -6.14 -7.72 14.24
N ASP A 142 -7.07 -7.03 14.90
CA ASP A 142 -8.35 -7.59 15.33
C ASP A 142 -9.46 -6.52 15.44
N LEU A 143 -10.64 -6.91 15.91
CA LEU A 143 -11.75 -5.97 16.12
C LEU A 143 -11.44 -4.91 17.18
N ASN A 144 -10.69 -5.25 18.23
CA ASN A 144 -10.31 -4.28 19.26
C ASN A 144 -9.39 -3.19 18.68
N SER A 145 -8.49 -3.59 17.77
CA SER A 145 -7.62 -2.69 17.03
C SER A 145 -8.45 -1.72 16.18
N ILE A 146 -9.52 -2.19 15.52
CA ILE A 146 -10.44 -1.31 14.78
C ILE A 146 -11.08 -0.28 15.72
N ASP A 147 -11.60 -0.72 16.87
CA ASP A 147 -12.26 0.19 17.81
C ASP A 147 -11.30 1.24 18.38
N TYR A 148 -10.05 0.86 18.68
CA TYR A 148 -8.99 1.80 19.05
C TYR A 148 -8.68 2.80 17.93
N LEU A 149 -8.59 2.34 16.69
CA LEU A 149 -8.27 3.21 15.55
C LEU A 149 -9.37 4.24 15.27
N LYS A 150 -10.63 3.93 15.56
CA LYS A 150 -11.75 4.88 15.43
C LYS A 150 -11.60 6.11 16.32
N THR A 151 -10.96 5.97 17.49
CA THR A 151 -10.76 7.09 18.43
C THR A 151 -9.64 8.02 18.01
N GLN A 152 -8.85 7.66 16.99
CA GLN A 152 -7.71 8.44 16.54
C GLN A 152 -8.15 9.53 15.57
N GLU A 153 -7.64 10.73 15.78
CA GLU A 153 -7.90 11.85 14.89
C GLU A 153 -7.21 11.67 13.54
N ARG A 154 -7.83 12.24 12.51
CA ARG A 154 -7.23 12.28 11.18
C ARG A 154 -6.10 13.30 11.14
N GLY A 155 -4.93 12.88 10.66
CA GLY A 155 -3.83 13.79 10.38
C GLY A 155 -4.22 14.84 9.33
N LYS A 156 -3.83 16.10 9.56
CA LYS A 156 -4.14 17.26 8.70
C LYS A 156 -3.77 17.07 7.23
N HIS A 157 -2.72 16.29 6.97
CA HIS A 157 -2.19 16.06 5.64
C HIS A 157 -2.49 14.66 5.07
N ALA A 158 -3.45 13.92 5.65
CA ALA A 158 -3.75 12.54 5.27
C ALA A 158 -4.13 12.36 3.77
N ASN A 159 -4.85 13.31 3.15
CA ASN A 159 -5.13 13.26 1.70
C ASN A 159 -3.87 13.35 0.83
N ILE A 160 -2.89 14.15 1.28
CA ILE A 160 -1.65 14.31 0.53
C ILE A 160 -0.78 13.07 0.75
N TYR A 161 -0.78 12.52 1.96
CA TYR A 161 -0.13 11.25 2.27
C TYR A 161 -0.61 10.16 1.31
N GLN A 162 -1.93 10.03 1.13
CA GLN A 162 -2.51 9.01 0.27
C GLN A 162 -1.99 9.13 -1.16
N LYS A 163 -2.03 10.33 -1.74
CA LYS A 163 -1.51 10.60 -3.09
C LYS A 163 -0.03 10.25 -3.22
N ILE A 164 0.77 10.58 -2.21
CA ILE A 164 2.20 10.29 -2.21
C ILE A 164 2.43 8.78 -2.25
N ASN A 165 1.75 8.07 -1.37
CA ASN A 165 1.88 6.63 -1.25
C ASN A 165 1.36 5.91 -2.51
N ASP A 166 0.22 6.34 -3.05
CA ASP A 166 -0.37 5.74 -4.25
C ASP A 166 0.55 5.89 -5.47
N CYS A 167 1.16 7.08 -5.60
CA CYS A 167 2.17 7.32 -6.62
C CYS A 167 3.40 6.44 -6.41
N ASP A 168 3.91 6.32 -5.19
CA ASP A 168 5.10 5.52 -4.90
C ASP A 168 4.89 4.02 -5.18
N ILE A 169 3.76 3.45 -4.72
CA ILE A 169 3.36 2.06 -5.02
C ILE A 169 3.29 1.84 -6.53
N THR A 170 2.60 2.71 -7.28
CA THR A 170 2.47 2.57 -8.74
C THR A 170 3.84 2.70 -9.43
N ASN A 171 4.63 3.70 -9.03
CA ASN A 171 5.93 4.01 -9.62
C ASN A 171 6.94 2.89 -9.45
N SER A 172 6.78 2.06 -8.41
CA SER A 172 7.67 0.95 -8.13
C SER A 172 7.67 -0.15 -9.21
N ASN A 173 6.69 -0.14 -10.13
CA ASN A 173 6.65 -1.03 -11.30
C ASN A 173 7.44 -0.46 -12.50
N TYR A 174 7.84 0.81 -12.47
CA TYR A 174 8.66 1.42 -13.52
C TYR A 174 10.11 0.93 -13.44
N GLU A 175 10.78 0.91 -14.60
CA GLU A 175 12.24 0.80 -14.64
C GLU A 175 12.90 1.95 -13.85
N ASP A 176 14.01 1.67 -13.17
CA ASP A 176 14.66 2.55 -12.19
C ASP A 176 14.78 4.02 -12.63
N LYS A 177 15.22 4.25 -13.88
CA LYS A 177 15.40 5.59 -14.43
C LYS A 177 14.08 6.36 -14.52
N LEU A 178 13.01 5.69 -14.91
CA LEU A 178 11.68 6.29 -15.01
C LEU A 178 11.05 6.47 -13.63
N CYS A 179 11.19 5.48 -12.73
CA CYS A 179 10.79 5.60 -11.33
C CYS A 179 11.41 6.85 -10.67
N LEU A 180 12.73 7.01 -10.77
CA LEU A 180 13.43 8.18 -10.22
C LEU A 180 12.92 9.50 -10.81
N LYS A 181 12.65 9.54 -12.12
CA LYS A 181 12.07 10.73 -12.77
C LYS A 181 10.70 11.07 -12.19
N LYS A 182 9.82 10.06 -12.06
CA LYS A 182 8.45 10.22 -11.54
C LYS A 182 8.44 10.65 -10.07
N MET A 183 9.29 10.06 -9.23
CA MET A 183 9.46 10.47 -7.84
C MET A 183 9.93 11.92 -7.73
N ASN A 184 10.87 12.34 -8.57
CA ASN A 184 11.32 13.73 -8.59
C ASN A 184 10.24 14.73 -9.07
N GLU A 185 9.32 14.32 -9.94
CA GLU A 185 8.15 15.13 -10.32
C GLU A 185 7.18 15.27 -9.15
N LEU A 186 6.92 14.17 -8.44
CA LEU A 186 6.10 14.15 -7.23
C LEU A 186 6.70 15.04 -6.12
N PHE A 187 7.99 14.94 -5.85
CA PHE A 187 8.69 15.77 -4.87
C PHE A 187 8.60 17.28 -5.17
N ARG A 188 8.72 17.66 -6.45
CA ARG A 188 8.51 19.05 -6.88
C ARG A 188 7.07 19.50 -6.67
N TYR A 189 6.08 18.63 -6.95
CA TYR A 189 4.67 18.93 -6.67
C TYR A 189 4.41 19.13 -5.17
N ILE A 190 4.92 18.24 -4.32
CA ILE A 190 4.78 18.32 -2.86
C ILE A 190 5.43 19.58 -2.32
N GLY A 191 6.67 19.88 -2.70
CA GLY A 191 7.38 21.08 -2.23
C GLY A 191 6.58 22.37 -2.49
N LYS A 192 5.93 22.47 -3.65
CA LYS A 192 5.08 23.61 -4.01
C LYS A 192 3.77 23.67 -3.21
N ASN A 193 3.11 22.53 -2.97
CA ASN A 193 1.78 22.50 -2.38
C ASN A 193 1.78 22.44 -0.84
N ILE A 194 2.75 21.77 -0.22
CA ILE A 194 2.84 21.60 1.24
C ILE A 194 3.70 22.71 1.89
N ARG A 195 4.38 23.55 1.09
CA ARG A 195 5.30 24.60 1.60
C ARG A 195 6.33 24.04 2.59
N LEU A 196 6.92 22.88 2.30
CA LEU A 196 7.96 22.25 3.14
C LEU A 196 9.28 23.04 3.21
N GLY A 197 9.31 24.27 2.67
CA GLY A 197 10.43 25.21 2.79
C GLY A 197 11.66 24.86 1.95
N LYS A 198 11.64 23.74 1.19
CA LYS A 198 12.73 23.35 0.29
C LYS A 198 12.23 22.56 -0.92
N GLU A 199 12.93 22.69 -2.04
CA GLU A 199 12.74 21.80 -3.19
C GLU A 199 13.46 20.48 -2.94
N TYR A 200 12.78 19.39 -3.26
CA TYR A 200 13.28 18.04 -3.07
C TYR A 200 13.62 17.42 -4.44
N SER A 201 14.80 16.80 -4.54
CA SER A 201 15.22 16.04 -5.71
C SER A 201 16.21 14.96 -5.31
N ALA A 202 16.05 13.76 -5.87
CA ALA A 202 16.93 12.61 -5.70
C ALA A 202 17.74 12.32 -6.97
N LYS A 203 18.97 11.85 -6.80
CA LYS A 203 19.85 11.36 -7.87
C LYS A 203 19.85 9.84 -7.97
N THR A 204 19.37 9.15 -6.94
CA THR A 204 19.32 7.68 -6.85
C THR A 204 17.98 7.23 -6.28
N LEU A 205 17.59 5.97 -6.54
CA LEU A 205 16.39 5.40 -5.92
C LEU A 205 16.48 5.37 -4.40
N LEU A 206 17.66 5.05 -3.85
CA LEU A 206 17.89 5.07 -2.41
C LEU A 206 17.68 6.47 -1.81
N GLU A 207 18.18 7.51 -2.47
CA GLU A 207 17.95 8.89 -2.07
C GLU A 207 16.48 9.29 -2.20
N SER A 208 15.79 8.81 -3.23
CA SER A 208 14.36 9.07 -3.41
C SER A 208 13.52 8.50 -2.25
N ARG A 209 13.81 7.27 -1.81
CA ARG A 209 13.16 6.67 -0.64
C ARG A 209 13.43 7.47 0.64
N LYS A 210 14.66 7.93 0.86
CA LYS A 210 15.00 8.77 2.01
C LYS A 210 14.23 10.09 2.02
N ILE A 211 14.13 10.75 0.86
CA ILE A 211 13.36 11.98 0.70
C ILE A 211 11.87 11.74 0.96
N LEU A 212 11.32 10.66 0.41
CA LEU A 212 9.94 10.25 0.66
C LEU A 212 9.68 10.13 2.16
N TYR A 213 10.53 9.39 2.87
CA TYR A 213 10.41 9.20 4.33
C TYR A 213 10.51 10.53 5.10
N GLU A 214 11.42 11.42 4.72
CA GLU A 214 11.51 12.75 5.33
C GLU A 214 10.22 13.56 5.15
N ILE A 215 9.62 13.51 3.96
CA ILE A 215 8.36 14.20 3.67
C ILE A 215 7.23 13.62 4.52
N LEU A 216 7.11 12.29 4.58
CA LEU A 216 6.08 11.61 5.35
C LEU A 216 6.16 11.93 6.84
N ASP A 217 7.36 11.91 7.43
CA ASP A 217 7.57 12.25 8.84
C ASP A 217 7.26 13.71 9.14
N LYS A 218 7.59 14.64 8.23
CA LYS A 218 7.21 16.04 8.40
C LYS A 218 5.70 16.19 8.44
N MET A 219 4.98 15.49 7.57
CA MET A 219 3.52 15.53 7.51
C MET A 219 2.83 14.98 8.76
N ASP A 220 3.49 14.11 9.54
CA ASP A 220 2.96 13.66 10.84
C ASP A 220 3.01 14.77 11.91
N THR A 221 3.91 15.74 11.77
CA THR A 221 4.20 16.77 12.79
C THR A 221 3.55 18.14 12.53
N THR A 222 2.99 18.36 11.33
CA THR A 222 2.49 19.67 10.85
C THR A 222 0.99 19.71 10.63
#